data_AF-A0A842V7R3-F1
#
_entry.id   AF-A0A842V7R3-F1
#
_cell.length_a   1.000
_cell.length_b   1.000
_cell.length_c   1.000
_cell.angle_alpha   90.00
_cell.angle_beta   90.00
_cell.angle_gamma   90.00
#
_symmetry.space_group_name_H-M   'P 1'
#
loop_
_entity.id
_entity.type
_entity.pdbx_description
1 polymer ?
#
loop_
_entity_poly.entity_id
_entity_poly.type
_entity_poly.pdbx_seq_one_letter_code
_entity_poly.pdbx_strand_id
1 'polypeptide(L)'
;DMRRTGAVPIDMVVCNLYPFEQTVAKEGVTFEKARSNIDIGGPTMLRASAKNCLRTLPVVDPEDYKMIATHLMSHHGCSTFAFRAELAGKAFAHTADYDKAIAAYMDNLKPEDMKCYPTVHERGGE
;
A
#
# COMPACT_ATOMS: atom_id res chain seq x y z
N ASP A 1 4.26 -5.79 -25.12
CA ASP A 1 4.52 -4.49 -24.46
C ASP A 1 5.83 -4.38 -23.71
N MET A 2 6.21 -5.31 -22.81
CA MET A 2 7.47 -5.22 -22.03
C MET A 2 8.71 -4.86 -22.88
N ARG A 3 8.91 -5.54 -24.02
CA ARG A 3 10.01 -5.21 -24.97
C ARG A 3 9.84 -3.84 -25.63
N ARG A 4 8.60 -3.44 -25.95
CA ARG A 4 8.27 -2.17 -26.60
C ARG A 4 8.56 -0.98 -25.68
N THR A 5 8.33 -1.14 -24.37
CA THR A 5 8.51 -0.08 -23.36
C THR A 5 9.85 -0.15 -22.63
N GLY A 6 10.68 -1.16 -22.88
CA GLY A 6 11.92 -1.39 -22.12
C GLY A 6 11.68 -1.75 -20.65
N ALA A 7 10.49 -2.26 -20.31
CA ALA A 7 10.16 -2.61 -18.92
C ALA A 7 10.82 -3.94 -18.53
N VAL A 8 11.19 -4.06 -17.26
CA VAL A 8 11.78 -5.26 -16.66
C VAL A 8 10.76 -6.01 -15.81
N PRO A 9 10.83 -7.34 -15.73
CA PRO A 9 9.99 -8.11 -14.81
C PRO A 9 10.35 -7.76 -13.35
N ILE A 10 9.35 -7.87 -12.49
CA ILE A 10 9.49 -7.73 -11.04
C ILE A 10 9.08 -9.06 -10.44
N ASP A 11 9.95 -9.66 -9.63
CA ASP A 11 9.71 -10.96 -8.99
C ASP A 11 9.26 -10.83 -7.53
N MET A 12 9.54 -9.69 -6.89
CA MET A 12 9.17 -9.39 -5.51
C MET A 12 8.84 -7.91 -5.36
N VAL A 13 7.80 -7.60 -4.59
CA VAL A 13 7.43 -6.22 -4.20
C VAL A 13 7.41 -6.17 -2.69
N VAL A 14 8.35 -5.40 -2.12
CA VAL A 14 8.42 -5.14 -0.68
C VAL A 14 7.92 -3.73 -0.44
N CYS A 15 6.77 -3.58 0.20
CA CYS A 15 6.14 -2.29 0.42
C CYS A 15 5.33 -2.35 1.71
N ASN A 16 5.58 -1.41 2.62
CA ASN A 16 4.74 -1.17 3.79
C ASN A 16 3.94 0.12 3.58
N LEU A 17 2.77 0.19 4.22
CA LEU A 17 1.91 1.37 4.15
C LEU A 17 2.22 2.32 5.31
N TYR A 18 2.05 3.61 5.07
CA TYR A 18 2.09 4.59 6.16
C TYR A 18 1.08 4.21 7.25
N PRO A 19 1.42 4.34 8.54
CA PRO A 19 0.50 4.02 9.62
C PRO A 19 -0.59 5.12 9.73
N PHE A 20 -1.60 5.03 8.88
CA PHE A 20 -2.68 6.02 8.80
C PHE A 20 -3.41 6.15 10.14
N GLU A 21 -3.73 5.03 10.80
CA GLU A 21 -4.35 5.00 12.14
C GLU A 21 -3.54 5.80 13.18
N GLN A 22 -2.22 5.62 13.21
CA GLN A 22 -1.35 6.35 14.13
C GLN A 22 -1.28 7.85 13.80
N THR A 23 -1.51 8.21 12.54
CA THR A 23 -1.56 9.62 12.11
C THR A 23 -2.85 10.27 12.59
N VAL A 24 -4.00 9.62 12.40
CA VAL A 24 -5.31 10.18 12.74
C VAL A 24 -5.64 10.10 14.24
N ALA A 25 -4.94 9.24 14.99
CA ALA A 25 -5.04 9.18 16.45
C ALA A 25 -4.38 10.37 17.19
N LYS A 26 -3.60 11.21 16.50
CA LYS A 26 -2.95 12.37 17.12
C LYS A 26 -3.96 13.47 17.40
N GLU A 27 -3.88 14.07 18.58
CA GLU A 27 -4.72 15.22 18.92
C GLU A 27 -4.53 16.37 17.92
N GLY A 28 -5.64 17.00 17.53
CA GLY A 28 -5.63 18.17 16.66
C GLY A 28 -5.27 17.87 15.19
N VAL A 29 -5.29 16.60 14.75
CA VAL A 29 -5.10 16.31 13.32
C VAL A 29 -6.20 16.98 12.50
N THR A 30 -5.81 17.73 11.48
CA THR A 30 -6.77 18.31 10.53
C THR A 30 -7.11 17.30 9.44
N PHE A 31 -8.28 17.48 8.81
CA PHE A 31 -8.64 16.71 7.62
C PHE A 31 -7.55 16.75 6.54
N GLU A 32 -7.00 17.92 6.24
CA GLU A 32 -5.93 18.06 5.24
C GLU A 32 -4.67 17.28 5.59
N LYS A 33 -4.32 17.21 6.88
CA LYS A 33 -3.20 16.41 7.33
C LYS A 33 -3.50 14.93 7.19
N ALA A 34 -4.68 14.47 7.58
CA ALA A 34 -5.09 13.08 7.39
C ALA A 34 -5.13 12.70 5.90
N ARG A 35 -5.81 13.49 5.07
CA ARG A 35 -5.93 13.31 3.61
C ARG A 35 -4.58 13.18 2.93
N SER A 36 -3.61 13.99 3.32
CA SER A 36 -2.26 13.97 2.74
C SER A 36 -1.42 12.76 3.16
N ASN A 37 -1.86 12.00 4.17
CA ASN A 37 -1.21 10.76 4.62
C ASN A 37 -1.92 9.48 4.11
N ILE A 38 -2.94 9.63 3.26
CA ILE A 38 -3.54 8.48 2.56
C ILE A 38 -2.61 8.09 1.42
N ASP A 39 -2.03 6.90 1.53
CA ASP A 39 -1.15 6.33 0.52
C ASP A 39 -1.98 5.74 -0.63
N ILE A 40 -1.66 6.17 -1.85
CA ILE A 40 -2.26 5.65 -3.08
C ILE A 40 -1.31 4.67 -3.77
N GLY A 41 -0.01 4.94 -3.74
CA GLY A 41 0.99 4.17 -4.46
C GLY A 41 1.22 2.80 -3.80
N GLY A 42 1.35 2.78 -2.48
CA GLY A 42 1.56 1.56 -1.70
C GLY A 42 0.48 0.51 -1.93
N PRO A 43 -0.82 0.81 -1.70
CA PRO A 43 -1.90 -0.13 -1.95
C PRO A 43 -1.99 -0.54 -3.43
N THR A 44 -1.69 0.36 -4.36
CA THR A 44 -1.65 0.04 -5.79
C THR A 44 -0.59 -1.03 -6.11
N MET A 45 0.65 -0.83 -5.65
CA MET A 45 1.75 -1.78 -5.87
C MET A 45 1.49 -3.13 -5.19
N LEU A 46 0.99 -3.11 -3.95
CA LEU A 46 0.68 -4.33 -3.20
C LEU A 46 -0.44 -5.12 -3.85
N ARG A 47 -1.56 -4.48 -4.22
CA ARG A 47 -2.68 -5.16 -4.90
C ARG A 47 -2.27 -5.70 -6.26
N ALA A 48 -1.45 -4.97 -7.03
CA ALA A 48 -0.92 -5.44 -8.30
C ALA A 48 -0.03 -6.69 -8.14
N SER A 49 0.87 -6.67 -7.16
CA SER A 49 1.75 -7.80 -6.82
C SER A 49 0.97 -9.01 -6.30
N ALA A 50 0.02 -8.79 -5.39
CA ALA A 50 -0.82 -9.85 -4.83
C ALA A 50 -1.73 -10.50 -5.90
N LYS A 51 -2.34 -9.69 -6.78
CA LYS A 51 -3.10 -10.20 -7.94
C LYS A 51 -2.24 -11.09 -8.84
N ASN A 52 -0.97 -10.72 -9.04
CA ASN A 52 -0.05 -11.43 -9.91
C ASN A 52 0.81 -12.46 -9.17
N CYS A 53 0.32 -13.03 -8.05
CA CYS A 53 1.04 -14.01 -7.23
C CYS A 53 1.45 -15.30 -7.97
N LEU A 54 0.99 -15.50 -9.19
CA LEU A 54 1.56 -16.51 -10.11
C LEU A 54 3.04 -16.26 -10.39
N ARG A 55 3.50 -15.01 -10.34
CA ARG A 55 4.87 -14.58 -10.67
C ARG A 55 5.53 -13.69 -9.63
N THR A 56 4.77 -12.85 -8.93
CA THR A 56 5.32 -11.87 -7.96
C THR A 56 5.13 -12.31 -6.52
N LEU A 57 6.14 -12.08 -5.68
CA LEU A 57 6.09 -12.26 -4.23
C LEU A 57 5.74 -10.91 -3.56
N PRO A 58 4.50 -10.72 -3.07
CA PRO A 58 4.14 -9.52 -2.30
C PRO A 58 4.62 -9.64 -0.85
N VAL A 59 5.26 -8.60 -0.33
CA VAL A 59 5.76 -8.55 1.06
C VAL A 59 5.32 -7.25 1.70
N VAL A 60 4.54 -7.36 2.78
CA VAL A 60 3.93 -6.22 3.47
C VAL A 60 4.46 -5.97 4.88
N ASP A 61 5.14 -6.96 5.46
CA ASP A 61 5.48 -6.98 6.87
C ASP A 61 6.95 -7.33 7.08
N PRO A 62 7.74 -6.46 7.73
CA PRO A 62 9.13 -6.74 8.08
C PRO A 62 9.35 -8.01 8.90
N GLU A 63 8.38 -8.43 9.72
CA GLU A 63 8.50 -9.65 10.52
C GLU A 63 8.59 -10.92 9.67
N ASP A 64 8.12 -10.88 8.42
CA ASP A 64 8.20 -12.01 7.49
C ASP A 64 9.59 -12.16 6.85
N TYR A 65 10.48 -11.17 6.95
CA TYR A 65 11.74 -11.15 6.19
C TYR A 65 12.62 -12.36 6.47
N LYS A 66 12.70 -12.79 7.73
CA LYS A 66 13.50 -13.96 8.12
C LYS A 66 12.95 -15.24 7.49
N MET A 67 11.63 -15.38 7.51
CA MET A 67 10.93 -16.52 6.97
C MET A 67 11.04 -16.56 5.44
N ILE A 68 10.86 -15.41 4.76
CA ILE A 68 11.06 -15.25 3.31
C ILE A 68 12.49 -15.57 2.90
N ALA A 69 13.49 -15.03 3.60
CA ALA A 69 14.90 -15.29 3.31
C ALA A 69 15.21 -16.80 3.42
N THR A 70 14.72 -17.44 4.49
CA THR A 70 14.87 -18.88 4.70
C THR A 70 14.21 -19.70 3.58
N HIS A 71 13.00 -19.31 3.17
CA HIS A 71 12.28 -19.93 2.06
C HIS A 71 13.10 -19.83 0.77
N LEU A 72 13.53 -18.63 0.39
CA LEU A 72 14.30 -18.42 -0.84
C LEU A 72 15.62 -19.19 -0.81
N MET A 73 16.35 -19.19 0.30
CA MET A 73 17.60 -19.96 0.44
C MET A 73 17.38 -21.48 0.25
N SER A 74 16.29 -22.01 0.81
CA SER A 74 15.95 -23.44 0.72
C SER A 74 15.47 -23.86 -0.66
N HIS A 75 15.09 -22.89 -1.50
CA HIS A 75 14.52 -23.10 -2.84
C HIS A 75 15.37 -22.48 -3.96
N HIS A 76 16.70 -22.44 -3.78
CA HIS A 76 17.65 -21.94 -4.79
C HIS A 76 17.31 -20.53 -5.32
N GLY A 77 16.88 -19.64 -4.43
CA GLY A 77 16.48 -18.27 -4.74
C GLY A 77 15.07 -18.12 -5.31
N CYS A 78 14.29 -19.19 -5.41
CA CYS A 78 12.93 -19.17 -5.95
C CYS A 78 11.86 -19.23 -4.85
N SER A 79 10.70 -18.63 -5.09
CA SER A 79 9.51 -18.84 -4.27
C SER A 79 8.64 -19.95 -4.86
N THR A 80 7.90 -20.68 -4.02
CA THR A 80 6.88 -21.61 -4.49
C THR A 80 5.57 -20.87 -4.72
N PHE A 81 4.68 -21.43 -5.55
CA PHE A 81 3.36 -20.83 -5.75
C PHE A 81 2.56 -20.76 -4.43
N ALA A 82 2.57 -21.83 -3.63
CA ALA A 82 1.90 -21.87 -2.33
C ALA A 82 2.35 -20.71 -1.43
N PHE A 83 3.66 -20.47 -1.39
CA PHE A 83 4.24 -19.39 -0.60
C PHE A 83 3.83 -17.98 -1.08
N ARG A 84 3.82 -17.77 -2.40
CA ARG A 84 3.32 -16.51 -2.98
C ARG A 84 1.82 -16.33 -2.74
N ALA A 85 1.02 -17.39 -2.81
CA ALA A 85 -0.42 -17.33 -2.59
C ALA A 85 -0.76 -16.98 -1.12
N GLU A 86 -0.03 -17.54 -0.16
CA GLU A 86 -0.14 -17.19 1.25
C GLU A 86 0.13 -15.70 1.49
N LEU A 87 1.27 -15.21 1.02
CA LEU A 87 1.65 -13.81 1.18
C LEU A 87 0.77 -12.85 0.37
N ALA A 88 0.18 -13.30 -0.73
CA ALA A 88 -0.84 -12.53 -1.45
C ALA A 88 -2.13 -12.37 -0.64
N GLY A 89 -2.55 -13.41 0.08
CA GLY A 89 -3.65 -13.33 1.04
C GLY A 89 -3.36 -12.30 2.14
N LYS A 90 -2.17 -12.37 2.74
CA LYS A 90 -1.70 -11.38 3.73
C LYS A 90 -1.69 -9.96 3.17
N ALA A 91 -1.21 -9.78 1.94
CA ALA A 91 -1.16 -8.46 1.30
C ALA A 91 -2.56 -7.87 1.04
N PHE A 92 -3.52 -8.68 0.56
CA PHE A 92 -4.89 -8.21 0.39
C PHE A 92 -5.55 -7.86 1.73
N ALA A 93 -5.36 -8.68 2.77
CA ALA A 93 -5.84 -8.40 4.11
C ALA A 93 -5.27 -7.07 4.64
N HIS A 94 -3.96 -6.86 4.50
CA HIS A 94 -3.30 -5.62 4.91
C HIS A 94 -3.89 -4.38 4.22
N THR A 95 -4.13 -4.45 2.90
CA THR A 95 -4.76 -3.33 2.17
C THR A 95 -6.23 -3.14 2.54
N ALA A 96 -6.96 -4.20 2.89
CA ALA A 96 -8.34 -4.11 3.34
C ALA A 96 -8.45 -3.44 4.72
N ASP A 97 -7.55 -3.79 5.64
CA ASP A 97 -7.45 -3.15 6.96
C ASP A 97 -7.10 -1.66 6.82
N TYR A 98 -6.19 -1.33 5.90
CA TYR A 98 -5.82 0.05 5.59
C TYR A 98 -7.02 0.88 5.08
N ASP A 99 -7.76 0.36 4.09
CA ASP A 99 -8.95 1.04 3.55
C ASP A 99 -10.06 1.13 4.60
N LYS A 100 -10.20 0.14 5.47
CA LYS A 100 -11.15 0.17 6.60
C LYS A 100 -10.82 1.29 7.59
N ALA A 101 -9.55 1.49 7.90
CA ALA A 101 -9.13 2.59 8.77
C ALA A 101 -9.44 3.96 8.15
N ILE A 102 -9.22 4.12 6.83
CA ILE A 102 -9.59 5.33 6.09
C ILE A 102 -11.09 5.55 6.12
N ALA A 103 -11.89 4.51 5.82
CA ALA A 103 -13.34 4.60 5.84
C ALA A 103 -13.87 5.00 7.23
N ALA A 104 -13.38 4.37 8.29
CA ALA A 104 -13.74 4.69 9.67
C ALA A 104 -13.39 6.13 10.05
N TYR A 105 -12.25 6.66 9.57
CA TYR A 105 -11.91 8.07 9.74
C TYR A 105 -12.91 8.98 9.02
N MET A 106 -13.23 8.68 7.75
CA MET A 106 -14.15 9.49 6.94
C MET A 106 -15.57 9.51 7.49
N ASP A 107 -16.06 8.39 8.05
CA ASP A 107 -17.39 8.28 8.67
C ASP A 107 -17.55 9.18 9.90
N ASN A 108 -16.45 9.54 10.57
CA ASN A 108 -16.46 10.42 11.74
C ASN A 108 -16.33 11.91 11.38
N LEU A 109 -16.08 12.24 10.11
CA LEU A 109 -15.95 13.64 9.68
C LEU A 109 -17.29 14.30 9.48
N LYS A 110 -17.39 15.56 9.87
CA LYS A 110 -18.49 16.44 9.54
C LYS A 110 -18.13 17.32 8.33
N PRO A 111 -19.12 17.82 7.58
CA PRO A 111 -18.85 18.75 6.47
C PRO A 111 -18.04 19.98 6.88
N GLU A 112 -18.17 20.44 8.12
CA GLU A 112 -17.41 21.57 8.69
C GLU A 112 -15.91 21.27 8.90
N ASP A 113 -15.54 20.00 9.02
CA ASP A 113 -14.13 19.56 9.11
C ASP A 113 -13.44 19.60 7.73
N MET A 114 -14.22 19.60 6.65
CA MET A 114 -13.75 19.58 5.27
C MET A 114 -13.84 20.98 4.67
N LYS A 115 -12.69 21.65 4.50
CA LYS A 115 -12.65 22.94 3.79
C LYS A 115 -12.46 22.69 2.30
N CYS A 116 -13.45 23.05 1.49
CA CYS A 116 -13.25 23.14 0.05
C CYS A 116 -12.20 24.21 -0.24
N TYR A 117 -11.24 23.90 -1.11
CA TYR A 117 -10.38 24.94 -1.66
C TYR A 117 -11.25 25.94 -2.42
N PRO A 118 -11.13 27.25 -2.13
CA PRO A 118 -12.04 28.26 -2.68
C PRO A 118 -11.93 28.41 -4.21
N THR A 119 -10.88 27.87 -4.84
CA THR A 119 -10.65 27.94 -6.28
C THR A 119 -9.97 26.67 -6.80
N VAL A 120 -10.49 26.11 -7.91
CA VAL A 120 -9.91 24.94 -8.60
C VAL A 120 -8.62 25.30 -9.36
N HIS A 121 -8.32 26.59 -9.55
CA HIS A 121 -7.09 27.08 -10.15
C HIS A 121 -6.73 28.47 -9.62
N GLU A 122 -5.69 28.58 -8.80
CA GLU A 122 -4.70 29.63 -9.04
C GLU A 122 -3.54 28.92 -9.74
N ARG A 123 -3.40 29.16 -11.05
CA ARG A 123 -2.14 28.86 -11.72
C ARG A 123 -1.08 29.63 -10.95
N GLY A 124 0.01 28.95 -10.59
CA GLY A 124 1.15 29.57 -9.92
C GLY A 124 1.48 30.93 -10.52
N GLY A 125 1.30 31.95 -9.69
CA GLY A 125 1.95 33.23 -9.85
C GLY A 125 3.19 33.20 -8.96
N GLU A 126 4.32 33.49 -9.59
CA GLU A 126 5.70 33.62 -9.07
C GLU A 126 6.54 32.34 -9.01
#